data_AF-E2Z9H7-F1
#
_entry.id   AF-E2Z9H7-F1
#
_cell.length_a   1.000
_cell.length_b   1.000
_cell.length_c   1.000
_cell.angle_alpha   90.00
_cell.angle_beta   90.00
_cell.angle_gamma   90.00
#
_symmetry.space_group_name_H-M   'P 1'
#
loop_
_entity.id
_entity.type
_entity.pdbx_description
1 polymer ?
#
loop_
_entity_poly.entity_id
_entity_poly.type
_entity_poly.pdbx_seq_one_letter_code
_entity_poly.pdbx_strand_id
1 'polypeptide(L)'
;MEYLYIGAGIVLLLIINRFILAPIRRLAINTMMGLFLLHLVNTYGSLAGLHHVNVTPLTGLIVGFFGVPGVVAVTLFYLVI
;
A
#
# COMPACT_ATOMS: atom_id res chain seq x y z
N MET A 1 -36.87 8.38 10.94
CA MET A 1 -35.74 9.07 10.30
C MET A 1 -34.43 8.90 11.08
N GLU A 2 -34.42 8.98 12.41
CA GLU A 2 -33.19 8.80 13.23
C GLU A 2 -32.49 7.45 13.03
N TYR A 3 -33.23 6.34 12.96
CA TYR A 3 -32.65 5.01 12.75
C TYR A 3 -31.88 4.85 11.43
N LEU A 4 -32.23 5.63 10.40
CA LEU A 4 -31.53 5.65 9.10
C LEU A 4 -30.16 6.31 9.22
N TYR A 5 -30.06 7.43 9.94
CA TYR A 5 -28.78 8.10 10.18
C TYR A 5 -27.85 7.29 11.08
N ILE A 6 -28.40 6.60 12.09
CA ILE A 6 -27.64 5.66 12.93
C ILE A 6 -27.11 4.50 12.07
N GLY A 7 -27.95 3.91 11.21
CA GLY A 7 -27.55 2.87 10.29
C GLY A 7 -26.44 3.31 9.33
N ALA A 8 -26.56 4.50 8.74
CA ALA A 8 -25.52 5.08 7.88
C ALA A 8 -24.20 5.31 8.63
N GLY A 9 -24.26 5.78 9.88
CA GLY A 9 -23.09 5.95 10.74
C GLY A 9 -22.36 4.64 11.04
N ILE A 10 -23.10 3.57 11.32
CA ILE A 10 -22.53 2.23 11.55
C ILE A 10 -21.86 1.70 10.29
N VAL A 11 -22.49 1.85 9.12
CA VAL A 11 -21.89 1.43 7.84
C VAL A 11 -20.61 2.21 7.56
N LEU A 12 -20.60 3.52 7.80
CA LEU A 12 -19.39 4.34 7.64
C LEU A 12 -18.27 3.89 8.58
N LEU A 13 -18.58 3.62 9.84
CA LEU A 13 -17.62 3.10 10.82
C LEU A 13 -17.06 1.74 10.40
N LEU A 14 -17.88 0.84 9.86
CA LEU A 14 -17.43 -0.45 9.35
C LEU A 14 -16.48 -0.29 8.15
N ILE A 15 -16.78 0.63 7.23
CA ILE A 15 -15.90 0.94 6.10
C ILE A 15 -14.56 1.47 6.60
N ILE A 16 -14.57 2.46 7.51
CA ILE A 16 -13.35 3.05 8.09
C ILE A 16 -12.52 1.98 8.82
N ASN A 17 -13.14 1.15 9.64
CA ASN A 17 -12.45 0.09 10.37
C ASN A 17 -11.81 -0.93 9.42
N ARG A 18 -12.54 -1.33 8.37
CA ARG A 18 -12.05 -2.31 7.39
C ARG A 18 -10.91 -1.75 6.54
N PHE A 19 -10.99 -0.50 6.09
CA PHE A 19 -10.04 0.07 5.13
C PHE A 19 -8.87 0.82 5.76
N ILE A 20 -9.00 1.34 6.99
CA ILE A 20 -7.93 2.10 7.66
C ILE A 20 -7.30 1.27 8.77
N LEU A 21 -8.11 0.75 9.71
CA LEU A 21 -7.56 0.05 10.88
C LEU A 21 -6.96 -1.31 10.52
N ALA A 22 -7.57 -2.05 9.60
CA ALA A 22 -7.04 -3.36 9.18
C ALA A 22 -5.64 -3.30 8.53
N PRO A 23 -5.36 -2.41 7.57
CA PRO A 23 -4.00 -2.25 7.04
C PRO A 23 -3.04 -1.67 8.07
N ILE A 24 -3.46 -0.75 8.96
CA ILE A 24 -2.59 -0.26 10.06
C ILE A 24 -2.13 -1.41 10.96
N ARG A 25 -3.03 -2.34 11.32
CA ARG A 25 -2.70 -3.47 12.18
C ARG A 25 -1.69 -4.43 11.55
N ARG A 26 -1.67 -4.51 10.22
CA ARG A 26 -0.73 -5.35 9.45
C ARG A 26 0.37 -4.54 8.77
N LEU A 27 0.46 -3.24 9.07
CA LEU A 27 1.30 -2.30 8.34
C LEU A 27 2.75 -2.74 8.39
N ALA A 28 3.26 -3.11 9.58
CA ALA A 28 4.63 -3.57 9.72
C ALA A 28 4.98 -4.78 8.82
N ILE A 29 4.09 -5.77 8.74
CA ILE A 29 4.29 -6.97 7.93
C ILE A 29 4.15 -6.65 6.44
N ASN A 30 3.16 -5.84 6.07
CA ASN A 30 2.96 -5.40 4.70
C ASN A 30 4.12 -4.51 4.21
N THR A 31 4.64 -3.64 5.07
CA THR A 31 5.82 -2.80 4.82
C THR A 31 7.04 -3.68 4.62
N MET A 32 7.30 -4.64 5.51
CA MET A 32 8.41 -5.58 5.37
C MET A 32 8.34 -6.37 4.06
N MET A 33 7.19 -6.99 3.78
CA MET A 33 6.98 -7.78 2.56
C MET A 33 7.09 -6.92 1.31
N GLY A 34 6.50 -5.72 1.32
CA GLY A 34 6.50 -4.87 0.15
C GLY A 34 7.85 -4.17 -0.09
N LEU A 35 8.61 -3.84 0.96
CA LEU A 35 10.01 -3.41 0.82
C LEU A 35 10.88 -4.54 0.30
N PHE A 36 10.66 -5.77 0.75
CA PHE A 36 11.34 -6.95 0.22
C PHE A 36 11.05 -7.16 -1.26
N LEU A 37 9.78 -7.02 -1.68
CA LEU A 37 9.39 -7.07 -3.08
C LEU A 37 9.99 -5.92 -3.90
N LEU A 38 10.00 -4.68 -3.39
CA LEU A 38 10.68 -3.56 -4.03
C LEU A 38 12.17 -3.82 -4.18
N HIS A 39 12.83 -4.42 -3.20
CA HIS A 39 14.24 -4.78 -3.28
C HIS A 39 14.50 -5.84 -4.38
N LEU A 40 13.63 -6.86 -4.48
CA LEU A 40 13.66 -7.83 -5.57
C LEU A 40 13.46 -7.16 -6.93
N VAL A 41 12.46 -6.28 -7.05
CA VAL A 41 12.22 -5.50 -8.28
C VAL A 41 13.41 -4.61 -8.60
N ASN A 42 14.08 -4.02 -7.63
CA ASN A 42 15.24 -3.18 -7.89
C ASN A 42 16.47 -4.00 -8.36
N THR A 43 16.62 -5.21 -7.80
CA THR A 43 17.74 -6.11 -8.12
C THR A 43 17.55 -6.78 -9.49
N TYR A 44 16.39 -7.39 -9.73
CA TYR A 44 16.09 -8.14 -10.94
C TYR A 44 15.39 -7.30 -12.02
N GLY A 45 14.82 -6.16 -11.66
CA GLY A 45 14.14 -5.27 -12.60
C GLY A 45 15.08 -4.65 -13.63
N SER A 46 16.38 -4.54 -13.31
CA SER A 46 17.41 -4.17 -14.29
C SER A 46 17.42 -5.11 -15.51
N LEU A 47 17.15 -6.41 -15.31
CA LEU A 47 17.05 -7.41 -16.39
C LEU A 47 15.78 -7.22 -17.24
N ALA A 48 14.75 -6.59 -16.67
CA ALA A 48 13.49 -6.29 -17.34
C ALA A 48 13.40 -4.83 -17.85
N GLY A 49 14.50 -4.06 -17.77
CA GLY A 49 14.55 -2.65 -18.16
C GLY A 49 13.80 -1.70 -17.21
N LEU A 50 13.48 -2.14 -15.99
CA LEU A 50 12.83 -1.31 -14.98
C LEU A 50 13.82 -0.32 -14.35
N HIS A 51 13.39 0.92 -14.19
CA HIS A 51 14.15 1.96 -13.50
C HIS A 51 14.27 1.66 -12.00
N HIS A 52 15.38 2.10 -11.41
CA HIS A 52 15.63 1.90 -9.99
C HIS A 52 14.64 2.72 -9.15
N VAL A 53 13.87 2.02 -8.31
CA VAL A 53 12.95 2.66 -7.38
C VAL A 53 13.74 3.08 -6.14
N ASN A 54 13.73 4.39 -5.83
CA ASN A 54 14.41 4.87 -4.64
C ASN A 54 13.64 4.47 -3.38
N VAL A 55 14.22 3.59 -2.57
CA VAL A 55 13.60 3.07 -1.34
C VAL A 55 13.75 4.09 -0.22
N THR A 56 12.70 4.89 -0.03
CA THR A 56 12.59 5.91 1.01
C THR A 56 11.51 5.54 2.04
N PRO A 57 11.52 6.15 3.25
CA PRO A 57 10.46 5.93 4.23
C PRO A 57 9.05 6.16 3.67
N LEU A 58 8.90 7.14 2.77
CA LEU A 58 7.63 7.44 2.11
C LEU A 58 7.18 6.28 1.20
N THR A 59 8.06 5.77 0.34
CA THR A 59 7.74 4.62 -0.52
C THR A 59 7.42 3.37 0.30
N GLY A 60 8.15 3.12 1.40
CA GLY A 60 7.87 2.02 2.31
C GLY A 60 6.52 2.15 2.99
N LEU A 61 6.07 3.37 3.31
CA LEU A 61 4.77 3.61 3.92
C LEU A 61 3.61 3.42 2.94
N ILE A 62 3.78 3.87 1.70
CA ILE A 62 2.82 3.62 0.60
C ILE A 62 2.68 2.12 0.36
N VAL A 63 3.81 1.43 0.22
CA VAL A 63 3.84 -0.01 0.01
C VAL A 63 3.35 -0.78 1.24
N GLY A 64 3.57 -0.30 2.45
CA GLY A 64 3.02 -0.88 3.67
C GLY A 64 1.52 -0.77 3.77
N PHE A 65 0.97 0.39 3.40
CA PHE A 65 -0.45 0.65 3.47
C PHE A 65 -1.23 -0.13 2.40
N PHE A 66 -0.70 -0.15 1.18
CA PHE A 66 -1.35 -0.78 0.04
C PHE A 66 -0.90 -2.23 -0.22
N GLY A 67 0.20 -2.70 0.38
CA GLY A 67 0.78 -4.02 0.17
C GLY A 67 1.35 -4.20 -1.24
N VAL A 68 1.11 -5.38 -1.83
CA VAL A 68 1.54 -5.74 -3.20
C VAL A 68 1.02 -4.74 -4.26
N PRO A 69 -0.25 -4.29 -4.25
CA PRO A 69 -0.71 -3.20 -5.13
C PRO A 69 0.14 -1.93 -5.03
N GLY A 70 0.62 -1.58 -3.83
CA GLY A 70 1.49 -0.43 -3.60
C GLY A 70 2.85 -0.59 -4.27
N VAL A 71 3.44 -1.79 -4.23
CA VAL A 71 4.71 -2.10 -4.93
C VAL A 71 4.57 -1.86 -6.43
N VAL A 72 3.48 -2.37 -7.02
CA VAL A 72 3.23 -2.22 -8.47
C VAL A 72 3.06 -0.75 -8.82
N ALA A 73 2.26 -0.01 -8.05
CA ALA A 73 2.00 1.42 -8.30
C ALA A 73 3.30 2.26 -8.24
N VAL A 74 4.14 2.03 -7.22
CA VAL A 74 5.41 2.75 -7.08
C VAL A 74 6.38 2.38 -8.20
N THR A 75 6.45 1.11 -8.58
CA THR A 75 7.31 0.66 -9.69
C THR A 75 6.87 1.28 -11.02
N LEU A 76 5.56 1.31 -11.30
CA LEU A 76 5.00 1.96 -12.48
C LEU A 76 5.23 3.47 -12.49
N PHE A 77 5.14 4.13 -11.34
CA PHE A 77 5.40 5.57 -11.23
C PHE A 77 6.84 5.92 -11.63
N TYR A 78 7.82 5.14 -11.19
CA TYR A 78 9.23 5.29 -11.57
C TYR A 78 9.56 4.85 -13.00
N LEU A 79 8.64 4.15 -13.68
CA LEU A 79 8.77 3.84 -15.11
C LEU A 79 8.33 5.00 -16.01
N VAL A 80 7.37 5.81 -15.54
CA VAL A 80 6.79 6.91 -16.32
C VAL A 80 7.62 8.19 -16.21
N ILE A 81 8.47 8.29 -15.18
CA ILE A 81 9.33 9.45 -14.86
C ILE A 81 10.79 9.08 -15.11
#